data_AF-A0A5C1AD72-F1
#
_entry.id   AF-A0A5C1AD72-F1
#
_cell.length_a   1.000
_cell.length_b   1.000
_cell.length_c   1.000
_cell.angle_alpha   90.00
_cell.angle_beta   90.00
_cell.angle_gamma   90.00
#
_symmetry.space_group_name_H-M   'P 1'
#
loop_
_entity.id
_entity.type
_entity.pdbx_description
1 polymer ?
#
loop_
_entity_poly.entity_id
_entity_poly.type
_entity_poly.pdbx_seq_one_letter_code
_entity_poly.pdbx_strand_id
1 'polypeptide(L)'
;MSPRLLVLVTAAVAILSSGCGTTLNTCMIPQNGGQRVYGGVRLDATCVASAVTDEPTVFNPLGTSKPKTVYQRAWEMLLFGIDLPLSAIGDTVTLPYFLLSDVNNSINNYYFPPKKSAVEVPDALPSETAPMKLAVTK
;
A
#
# COMPACT_ATOMS: atom_id res chain seq x y z
N MET A 1 -26.35 -22.56 -18.80
CA MET A 1 -26.20 -21.78 -17.54
C MET A 1 -27.19 -20.64 -17.58
N SER A 2 -27.94 -20.37 -16.50
CA SER A 2 -28.82 -19.19 -16.49
C SER A 2 -27.96 -17.92 -16.51
N PRO A 3 -28.39 -16.84 -17.18
CA PRO A 3 -27.63 -15.59 -17.21
C PRO A 3 -27.35 -15.04 -15.80
N ARG A 4 -28.24 -15.31 -14.85
CA ARG A 4 -28.08 -14.95 -13.42
C ARG A 4 -26.93 -15.70 -12.76
N LEU A 5 -26.81 -17.01 -13.01
CA LEU A 5 -25.72 -17.81 -12.45
C LEU A 5 -24.36 -17.37 -13.01
N LEU A 6 -24.31 -17.02 -14.30
CA LEU A 6 -23.09 -16.48 -14.93
C LEU A 6 -22.66 -15.19 -14.25
N VAL A 7 -23.57 -14.23 -14.06
CA VAL A 7 -23.27 -12.95 -13.39
C VAL A 7 -22.75 -13.16 -11.97
N LEU A 8 -23.37 -14.05 -11.19
CA LEU A 8 -22.95 -14.34 -9.82
C LEU A 8 -21.55 -14.98 -9.76
N VAL A 9 -21.28 -15.93 -10.66
CA VAL A 9 -19.95 -16.55 -10.75
C VAL A 9 -18.90 -15.52 -11.16
N THR A 10 -19.18 -14.70 -12.17
CA THR A 10 -18.24 -13.64 -12.60
C THR A 10 -18.00 -12.62 -11.50
N ALA A 11 -19.03 -12.20 -10.77
CA ALA A 11 -18.90 -11.29 -9.64
C ALA A 11 -18.07 -11.91 -8.49
N ALA A 12 -18.32 -13.18 -8.15
CA ALA A 12 -17.56 -13.89 -7.12
C ALA A 12 -16.08 -14.04 -7.52
N VAL A 13 -15.80 -14.41 -8.77
CA VAL A 13 -14.43 -14.49 -9.29
C VAL A 13 -13.77 -13.12 -9.25
N ALA A 14 -14.45 -12.07 -9.71
CA ALA A 14 -13.91 -10.71 -9.69
C ALA A 14 -13.58 -10.24 -8.26
N ILE A 15 -14.46 -10.50 -7.29
CA ILE A 15 -14.23 -10.15 -5.87
C ILE A 15 -13.05 -10.94 -5.28
N LEU A 16 -12.95 -12.23 -5.60
CA LEU A 16 -11.87 -13.09 -5.09
C LEU A 16 -10.53 -12.78 -5.77
N SER A 17 -10.54 -12.34 -7.03
CA SER A 17 -9.33 -11.97 -7.77
C SER A 17 -8.87 -10.53 -7.50
N SER A 18 -9.78 -9.59 -7.23
CA SER A 18 -9.44 -8.20 -6.86
C SER A 18 -9.00 -8.06 -5.40
N GLY A 19 -8.83 -9.19 -4.70
CA GLY A 19 -8.70 -9.24 -3.25
C GLY A 19 -7.47 -8.54 -2.71
N CYS A 20 -6.32 -8.58 -3.39
CA CYS A 20 -5.05 -8.07 -2.84
C CYS A 20 -5.06 -6.55 -2.59
N GLY A 21 -5.52 -5.75 -3.55
CA GLY A 21 -5.58 -4.29 -3.41
C GLY A 21 -6.62 -3.83 -2.39
N THR A 22 -7.84 -4.39 -2.44
CA THR A 22 -8.94 -4.00 -1.56
C THR A 22 -8.80 -4.55 -0.13
N THR A 23 -8.17 -5.73 0.06
CA THR A 23 -7.85 -6.20 1.42
C THR A 23 -6.76 -5.35 2.06
N LEU A 24 -5.80 -4.80 1.30
CA LEU A 24 -4.83 -3.87 1.88
C LEU A 24 -5.49 -2.59 2.39
N ASN A 25 -6.51 -2.08 1.69
CA ASN A 25 -7.29 -0.94 2.15
C ASN A 25 -8.04 -1.22 3.47
N THR A 26 -8.54 -2.45 3.66
CA THR A 26 -9.39 -2.80 4.81
C THR A 26 -8.63 -3.40 5.99
N CYS A 27 -7.55 -4.15 5.73
CA CYS A 27 -6.80 -4.92 6.72
C CYS A 27 -5.50 -4.26 7.16
N MET A 28 -4.83 -3.48 6.29
CA MET A 28 -3.59 -2.79 6.64
C MET A 28 -3.84 -1.29 6.83
N ILE A 29 -4.34 -0.94 8.02
CA ILE A 29 -4.38 0.45 8.46
C ILE A 29 -2.96 0.83 8.92
N PRO A 30 -2.24 1.72 8.23
CA PRO A 30 -0.92 2.16 8.68
C PRO A 30 -1.05 2.85 10.05
N GLN A 31 -0.18 2.47 11.00
CA GLN A 31 -0.19 2.98 12.37
C GLN A 31 -0.19 4.52 12.46
N ASN A 32 0.38 5.21 11.45
CA ASN A 32 0.58 6.66 11.46
C ASN A 32 -0.18 7.40 10.34
N GLY A 33 -1.10 6.75 9.61
CA GLY A 33 -1.56 7.31 8.31
C GLY A 33 -3.02 7.14 7.94
N GLY A 34 -3.84 6.49 8.78
CA GLY A 34 -5.26 6.25 8.49
C GLY A 34 -5.51 5.35 7.28
N GLN A 35 -6.78 4.98 7.08
CA GLN A 35 -7.20 4.28 5.87
C GLN A 35 -7.05 5.21 4.65
N ARG A 36 -6.54 4.68 3.53
CA ARG A 36 -6.31 5.46 2.32
C ARG A 36 -7.33 5.07 1.25
N VAL A 37 -8.05 6.06 0.74
CA VAL A 37 -8.95 5.85 -0.41
C VAL A 37 -8.13 5.48 -1.64
N TYR A 38 -8.57 4.44 -2.35
CA TYR A 38 -7.89 3.87 -3.52
C TYR A 38 -6.49 3.29 -3.25
N GLY A 39 -6.20 2.77 -2.04
CA GLY A 39 -4.87 2.25 -1.74
C GLY A 39 -4.44 1.03 -2.58
N GLY A 40 -5.37 0.17 -3.03
CA GLY A 40 -5.08 -0.90 -3.97
C GLY A 40 -4.54 -0.35 -5.30
N VAL A 41 -5.30 0.56 -5.92
CA VAL A 41 -4.89 1.22 -7.18
C VAL A 41 -3.54 1.94 -7.05
N ARG A 42 -3.28 2.60 -5.90
CA ARG A 42 -2.00 3.28 -5.65
C ARG A 42 -0.84 2.32 -5.53
N LEU A 43 -1.04 1.19 -4.85
CA LEU A 43 -0.04 0.15 -4.73
C LEU A 43 0.30 -0.43 -6.10
N ASP A 44 -0.73 -0.74 -6.90
CA ASP A 44 -0.55 -1.26 -8.26
C ASP A 44 0.22 -0.26 -9.12
N ALA A 45 -0.15 1.03 -9.07
CA ALA A 45 0.57 2.09 -9.77
C ALA A 45 2.04 2.21 -9.33
N THR A 46 2.31 2.03 -8.03
CA THR A 46 3.68 2.03 -7.50
C THR A 46 4.47 0.80 -8.00
N CYS A 47 3.84 -0.37 -8.03
CA CYS A 47 4.46 -1.59 -8.55
C CYS A 47 4.79 -1.47 -10.05
N VAL A 48 3.89 -0.88 -10.84
CA VAL A 48 4.13 -0.59 -12.26
C VAL A 48 5.29 0.39 -12.42
N ALA A 49 5.29 1.49 -11.65
CA ALA A 49 6.36 2.48 -11.70
C ALA A 49 7.72 1.84 -11.42
N SER A 50 7.82 1.04 -10.36
CA SER A 50 9.06 0.33 -10.03
C SER A 50 9.44 -0.75 -11.04
N ALA A 51 8.47 -1.41 -11.69
CA ALA A 51 8.75 -2.36 -12.76
C ALA A 51 9.34 -1.70 -14.02
N VAL A 52 9.07 -0.40 -14.22
CA VAL A 52 9.62 0.39 -15.34
C VAL A 52 10.99 0.97 -14.98
N THR A 53 11.20 1.42 -13.74
CA THR A 53 12.44 2.09 -13.32
C THR A 53 13.51 1.16 -12.76
N ASP A 54 13.21 -0.14 -12.62
CA ASP A 54 14.06 -1.13 -11.94
C ASP A 54 14.44 -0.72 -10.49
N GLU A 55 13.63 0.16 -9.86
CA GLU A 55 13.83 0.61 -8.48
C GLU A 55 13.42 -0.48 -7.47
N PRO A 56 14.05 -0.54 -6.27
CA PRO A 56 13.64 -1.44 -5.21
C PRO A 56 12.15 -1.26 -4.87
N THR A 57 11.42 -2.37 -4.73
CA THR A 57 10.01 -2.35 -4.34
C THR A 57 9.85 -2.80 -2.90
N VAL A 58 8.69 -2.51 -2.30
CA VAL A 58 8.28 -3.09 -1.01
C VAL A 58 8.39 -4.62 -1.02
N PHE A 59 8.15 -5.25 -2.18
CA PHE A 59 8.21 -6.69 -2.36
C PHE A 59 9.61 -7.22 -2.75
N ASN A 60 10.54 -6.34 -3.13
CA ASN A 60 11.93 -6.67 -3.42
C ASN A 60 12.86 -5.55 -2.92
N PRO A 61 13.02 -5.43 -1.59
CA PRO A 61 13.73 -4.30 -0.97
C PRO A 61 15.24 -4.33 -1.22
N LEU A 62 15.80 -5.48 -1.57
CA LEU A 62 17.23 -5.64 -1.81
C LEU A 62 17.64 -5.28 -3.25
N GLY A 63 16.69 -5.07 -4.16
CA GLY A 63 16.98 -4.71 -5.56
C GLY A 63 17.78 -5.77 -6.33
N THR A 64 17.97 -6.98 -5.80
CA THR A 64 18.85 -8.01 -6.39
C THR A 64 18.21 -8.78 -7.54
N SER A 65 17.14 -8.27 -8.14
CA SER A 65 16.49 -8.96 -9.26
C SER A 65 17.34 -8.88 -10.51
N LYS A 66 17.54 -10.05 -11.15
CA LYS A 66 18.10 -10.11 -12.50
C LYS A 66 17.28 -9.21 -13.44
N PRO A 67 17.91 -8.57 -14.44
CA PRO A 67 17.20 -7.75 -15.41
C PRO A 67 16.09 -8.58 -16.06
N LYS A 68 14.86 -8.08 -16.03
CA LYS A 68 13.70 -8.77 -16.59
C LYS A 68 13.78 -8.75 -18.12
N THR A 69 13.37 -9.85 -18.74
CA THR A 69 13.22 -9.90 -20.20
C THR A 69 12.06 -9.02 -20.67
N VAL A 70 12.09 -8.60 -21.93
CA VAL A 70 11.00 -7.80 -22.54
C VAL A 70 9.64 -8.50 -22.41
N TYR A 71 9.61 -9.83 -22.60
CA TYR A 71 8.39 -10.62 -22.46
C TYR A 71 7.84 -10.62 -21.02
N GLN A 72 8.72 -10.69 -20.01
CA GLN A 72 8.29 -10.60 -18.61
C GLN A 72 7.69 -9.22 -18.30
N ARG A 73 8.32 -8.14 -18.78
CA ARG A 73 7.79 -6.78 -18.60
C ARG A 73 6.43 -6.61 -19.29
N ALA A 74 6.29 -7.10 -20.52
CA ALA A 74 5.03 -7.04 -21.26
C ALA A 74 3.91 -7.84 -20.56
N TRP A 75 4.24 -9.02 -20.03
CA TRP A 75 3.29 -9.85 -19.27
C TRP A 75 2.83 -9.18 -17.98
N GLU A 76 3.75 -8.57 -17.23
CA GLU A 76 3.41 -7.82 -16.02
C GLU A 76 2.53 -6.61 -16.35
N MET A 77 2.85 -5.83 -17.38
CA MET A 77 2.01 -4.72 -17.82
C MET A 77 0.61 -5.16 -18.23
N LEU A 78 0.47 -6.31 -18.88
CA LEU A 78 -0.83 -6.87 -19.25
C LEU A 78 -1.65 -7.22 -17.99
N LEU A 79 -1.03 -7.89 -17.02
CA LEU A 79 -1.68 -8.23 -15.76
C LEU A 79 -2.11 -6.97 -15.00
N PHE A 80 -1.25 -5.96 -14.90
CA PHE A 80 -1.61 -4.67 -14.30
C PHE A 80 -2.74 -3.96 -15.07
N GLY A 81 -2.75 -4.05 -16.40
CA GLY A 81 -3.82 -3.48 -17.21
C GLY A 81 -5.21 -4.08 -16.92
N ILE A 82 -5.26 -5.31 -16.41
CA ILE A 82 -6.50 -5.99 -16.02
C ILE A 82 -6.81 -5.76 -14.53
N ASP A 83 -5.79 -5.83 -13.68
CA ASP A 83 -5.95 -5.73 -12.22
C ASP A 83 -6.32 -4.31 -11.78
N LEU A 84 -5.73 -3.29 -12.39
CA LEU A 84 -5.90 -1.89 -11.98
C LEU A 84 -7.37 -1.39 -12.13
N PRO A 85 -8.09 -1.71 -13.23
CA PRO A 85 -9.53 -1.47 -13.31
C PRO A 85 -10.35 -2.25 -12.26
N LEU A 86 -9.99 -3.51 -11.99
CA LEU A 86 -10.69 -4.33 -10.99
C LEU A 86 -10.48 -3.80 -9.57
N SER A 87 -9.26 -3.41 -9.22
CA SER A 87 -8.91 -2.70 -7.99
C SER A 87 -9.71 -1.39 -7.85
N ALA A 88 -9.82 -0.61 -8.94
CA ALA A 88 -10.60 0.64 -8.94
C ALA A 88 -12.10 0.39 -8.69
N ILE A 89 -12.67 -0.67 -9.28
CA ILE A 89 -14.06 -1.07 -9.02
C ILE A 89 -14.23 -1.51 -7.56
N GLY A 90 -13.34 -2.38 -7.05
CA GLY A 90 -13.38 -2.83 -5.67
C GLY A 90 -13.28 -1.68 -4.66
N ASP A 91 -12.37 -0.75 -4.90
CA ASP A 91 -12.20 0.45 -4.08
C ASP A 91 -13.42 1.39 -4.17
N THR A 92 -14.05 1.50 -5.34
CA THR A 92 -15.28 2.28 -5.53
C THR A 92 -16.47 1.66 -4.79
N VAL A 93 -16.62 0.33 -4.85
CA VAL A 93 -17.68 -0.40 -4.15
C VAL A 93 -17.50 -0.32 -2.63
N THR A 94 -16.26 -0.30 -2.15
CA THR A 94 -15.96 -0.19 -0.72
C THR A 94 -15.90 1.26 -0.22
N LEU A 95 -15.89 2.26 -1.11
CA LEU A 95 -15.81 3.68 -0.75
C LEU A 95 -16.87 4.14 0.28
N PRO A 96 -18.17 3.76 0.19
CA PRO A 96 -19.16 4.15 1.18
C PRO A 96 -18.81 3.65 2.59
N TYR A 97 -18.23 2.46 2.70
CA TYR A 97 -17.78 1.91 3.99
C TYR A 97 -16.64 2.75 4.58
N PHE A 98 -15.68 3.17 3.76
CA PHE A 98 -14.59 4.05 4.19
C PHE A 98 -15.07 5.43 4.62
N LEU A 99 -16.03 6.02 3.90
CA LEU A 99 -16.59 7.32 4.29
C LEU A 99 -17.30 7.24 5.65
N LEU A 100 -18.02 6.15 5.90
CA LEU A 100 -18.68 5.92 7.19
C LEU A 100 -17.67 5.66 8.32
N SER A 101 -16.61 4.90 8.06
CA SER A 101 -15.56 4.65 9.06
C SER A 101 -14.80 5.93 9.39
N ASP A 102 -14.48 6.76 8.40
CA ASP A 102 -13.75 8.02 8.58
C ASP A 102 -14.57 9.06 9.35
N VAL A 103 -15.88 9.18 9.06
CA VAL A 103 -16.80 10.01 9.83
C VAL A 103 -16.85 9.54 11.29
N ASN A 104 -17.00 8.24 11.52
CA ASN A 104 -17.03 7.68 12.87
C ASN A 104 -15.72 7.90 13.63
N ASN A 105 -14.57 7.75 12.96
CA ASN A 105 -13.26 8.02 13.53
C ASN A 105 -13.06 9.51 13.83
N SER A 106 -13.53 10.39 12.95
CA SER A 106 -13.48 11.85 13.15
C SER A 106 -14.33 12.27 14.35
N ILE A 107 -15.53 11.71 14.48
CA ILE A 107 -16.41 11.91 15.66
C ILE A 107 -15.69 11.41 16.92
N ASN A 108 -15.15 10.19 16.91
CA ASN A 108 -14.45 9.64 18.07
C ASN A 108 -13.21 10.46 18.46
N ASN A 109 -12.39 10.89 17.50
CA ASN A 109 -11.24 11.74 17.78
C ASN A 109 -11.63 13.14 18.29
N TYR A 110 -12.80 13.65 17.91
CA TYR A 110 -13.30 14.93 18.39
C TYR A 110 -13.81 14.84 19.82
N TYR A 111 -14.63 13.84 20.14
CA TYR A 111 -15.22 13.68 21.48
C TYR A 111 -14.29 12.98 22.48
N PHE A 112 -13.42 12.09 21.98
CA PHE A 112 -12.45 11.32 22.74
C PHE A 112 -11.07 11.48 22.11
N PRO A 113 -10.47 12.69 22.20
CA PRO A 113 -9.15 12.91 21.62
C PRO A 113 -8.18 11.88 22.19
N PRO A 114 -7.34 11.26 21.34
CA PRO A 114 -6.34 10.33 21.82
C PRO A 114 -5.52 11.06 22.88
N LYS A 115 -5.39 10.46 24.07
CA LYS A 115 -4.47 10.98 25.08
C LYS A 115 -3.13 11.09 24.36
N LYS A 116 -2.58 12.31 24.27
CA LYS A 116 -1.22 12.50 23.78
C LYS A 116 -0.37 11.55 24.61
N SER A 117 0.06 10.44 24.01
CA SER A 117 1.12 9.61 24.57
C SER A 117 2.19 10.61 24.93
N ALA A 118 2.55 10.70 26.21
CA ALA A 118 3.59 11.59 26.64
C ALA A 118 4.72 11.39 25.64
N VAL A 119 5.03 12.45 24.87
CA VAL A 119 6.14 12.41 23.94
C VAL A 119 7.29 11.93 24.81
N GLU A 120 7.78 10.72 24.57
CA GLU A 120 9.04 10.28 25.13
C GLU A 120 10.01 11.33 24.62
N VAL A 121 10.29 12.32 25.46
CA VAL A 121 11.36 13.26 25.24
C VAL A 121 12.55 12.35 25.08
N PRO A 122 13.17 12.28 23.89
CA PRO A 122 14.32 11.42 23.70
C PRO A 122 15.29 11.80 24.80
N ASP A 123 15.63 10.83 25.66
CA ASP A 123 16.62 11.03 26.71
C ASP A 123 17.81 11.73 26.07
N ALA A 124 18.18 12.86 26.67
CA ALA A 124 19.08 13.87 26.15
C ALA A 124 20.18 13.29 25.23
N LEU A 125 20.40 13.96 24.09
CA LEU A 125 21.47 13.66 23.14
C LEU A 125 22.75 13.21 23.89
N PRO A 126 23.36 12.08 23.52
CA PRO A 126 24.67 11.73 24.05
C PRO A 126 25.64 12.86 23.71
N SER A 127 26.18 13.48 24.75
CA SER A 127 27.22 14.52 24.72
C SER A 127 28.27 14.21 23.66
N GLU A 128 28.22 14.97 22.57
CA GLU A 128 29.16 14.92 21.45
C GLU A 128 30.53 15.48 21.89
N THR A 129 31.34 14.64 22.52
CA THR A 129 32.77 14.91 22.73
C THR A 129 33.58 13.63 22.51
N ALA A 130 33.74 13.22 21.25
CA ALA A 130 34.77 12.27 20.87
C ALA A 130 35.56 12.84 19.67
N PRO A 131 36.87 13.12 19.81
CA PRO A 131 37.67 13.68 18.73
C PRO A 131 37.88 12.64 17.61
N MET A 132 37.61 13.07 16.38
CA MET A 132 37.86 12.36 15.14
C MET A 132 39.36 12.10 14.96
N LYS A 133 39.80 10.83 15.04
CA LYS A 133 41.15 10.43 14.66
C LYS A 133 41.23 10.33 13.14
N LEU A 134 41.92 11.27 12.51
CA LEU A 134 42.29 11.22 11.10
C LEU A 134 43.35 10.12 10.89
N ALA A 135 42.97 9.00 10.28
CA ALA A 135 43.93 8.00 9.82
C ALA A 135 44.46 8.42 8.44
N VAL A 136 45.70 8.91 8.41
CA VAL A 136 46.46 9.13 7.17
C VAL A 136 47.18 7.82 6.84
N THR A 137 46.76 7.15 5.78
CA THR A 137 47.50 6.02 5.19
C THR A 137 48.26 6.49 3.96
N LYS A 138 49.56 6.14 3.93
CA LYS A 138 50.52 6.40 2.85
C LYS A 138 50.30 5.48 1.66
#